data_AF-A0A968TLF1-F1
#
_entry.id   AF-A0A968TLF1-F1
#
_cell.length_a   1.000
_cell.length_b   1.000
_cell.length_c   1.000
_cell.angle_alpha   90.00
_cell.angle_beta   90.00
_cell.angle_gamma   90.00
#
_symmetry.space_group_name_H-M   'P 1'
#
loop_
_entity.id
_entity.type
_entity.pdbx_description
1 polymer ?
#
loop_
_entity_poly.entity_id
_entity_poly.type
_entity_poly.pdbx_seq_one_letter_code
_entity_poly.pdbx_strand_id
1 'polypeptide(L)'
;MRLLLCGAVWATGWCGAQTLDFQWPTENRALAEGRLEEFYQPTIRNRLISGQYGFVRTSGPEPPRYFERFHEGLDIRPVRRDAAGEPLDPVSAAAAGVVRYVNNRPGASNYGRYVVVEHPVGGHRVFTFYGHLARVGVAAGAEVARGGELGILGYTGTGITKERAHLHFEVTFRIQEDYAKWYVERGKKFGEESRNDHGDWNGLAFLGVDPAPVLLAAHRGEAMTLEAVFAAQEPQFKIRFPAPESYLYWQRQFPEQVEGGLAGRRRRVGK
;
A
#
# COMPACT_ATOMS: atom_id res chain seq x y z
N MET A 1 39.84 23.45 26.06
CA MET A 1 39.21 24.60 26.74
C MET A 1 38.45 25.40 25.67
N ARG A 2 37.23 25.86 26.01
CA ARG A 2 36.14 26.48 25.21
C ARG A 2 36.58 27.44 24.06
N LEU A 3 35.81 27.69 22.99
CA LEU A 3 34.38 28.03 22.87
C LEU A 3 33.92 27.93 21.40
N LEU A 4 32.67 27.51 21.14
CA LEU A 4 31.92 27.91 19.95
C LEU A 4 30.45 28.13 20.37
N LEU A 5 30.02 29.39 20.30
CA LEU A 5 28.64 29.83 20.38
C LEU A 5 28.13 29.93 18.94
N CYS A 6 27.05 29.24 18.60
CA CYS A 6 26.18 29.68 17.51
C CYS A 6 24.76 29.16 17.72
N GLY A 7 23.84 30.12 17.84
CA GLY A 7 22.42 30.08 17.47
C GLY A 7 21.65 28.80 17.76
N ALA A 8 20.84 28.85 18.80
CA ALA A 8 19.67 28.00 18.92
C ALA A 8 18.72 28.25 17.75
N VAL A 9 18.78 27.38 16.74
CA VAL A 9 17.62 27.12 15.88
C VAL A 9 16.87 26.00 16.58
N TRP A 10 15.70 26.34 17.12
CA TRP A 10 14.71 25.34 17.50
C TRP A 10 14.21 24.68 16.22
N ALA A 11 14.99 23.73 15.70
CA ALA A 11 14.39 22.64 14.96
C ALA A 11 13.60 21.87 16.01
N THR A 12 12.28 22.02 16.01
CA THR A 12 11.39 21.00 16.57
C THR A 12 11.65 19.74 15.75
N GLY A 13 12.73 19.03 16.09
CA GLY A 13 12.96 17.68 15.65
C GLY A 13 11.78 16.90 16.18
N TRP A 14 10.87 16.54 15.28
CA TRP A 14 9.90 15.49 15.56
C TRP A 14 10.71 14.20 15.66
N CYS A 15 11.32 13.97 16.83
CA CYS A 15 11.69 12.64 17.28
C CYS A 15 10.38 11.96 17.72
N GLY A 16 9.42 11.88 16.79
CA GLY A 16 8.24 11.06 16.97
C GLY A 16 8.65 9.61 16.86
N ALA A 17 8.03 8.75 17.66
CA ALA A 17 8.17 7.31 17.48
C ALA A 17 7.90 6.96 16.00
N GLN A 18 8.77 6.12 15.40
CA GLN A 18 8.63 5.63 14.02
C GLN A 18 7.51 4.58 13.94
N THR A 19 6.34 4.88 14.49
CA THR A 19 5.28 3.92 14.74
C THR A 19 4.05 4.20 13.90
N LEU A 20 3.48 3.14 13.33
CA LEU A 20 2.18 3.13 12.69
C LEU A 20 1.10 2.94 13.76
N ASP A 21 0.57 4.05 14.27
CA ASP A 21 -0.65 4.04 15.10
C ASP A 21 -1.88 4.07 14.18
N PHE A 22 -2.23 2.88 13.69
CA PHE A 22 -3.34 2.73 12.76
C PHE A 22 -4.66 2.45 13.49
N GLN A 23 -5.75 2.67 12.78
CA GLN A 23 -7.08 2.18 13.09
C GLN A 23 -7.60 1.40 11.88
N TRP A 24 -8.66 0.63 12.07
CA TRP A 24 -9.21 -0.21 11.00
C TRP A 24 -9.94 0.64 9.95
N PRO A 25 -9.68 0.45 8.66
CA PRO A 25 -10.25 1.32 7.62
C PRO A 25 -11.75 1.14 7.40
N THR A 26 -12.36 0.09 7.95
CA THR A 26 -13.81 -0.17 7.98
C THR A 26 -14.23 -0.61 9.38
N GLU A 27 -15.50 -0.94 9.59
CA GLU A 27 -15.99 -1.52 10.85
C GLU A 27 -15.70 -3.02 11.00
N ASN A 28 -15.27 -3.70 9.93
CA ASN A 28 -15.02 -5.14 9.98
C ASN A 28 -13.83 -5.45 10.92
N ARG A 29 -14.07 -6.25 11.97
CA ARG A 29 -13.06 -6.69 12.96
C ARG A 29 -12.77 -8.19 12.90
N ALA A 30 -13.40 -8.93 11.98
CA ALA A 30 -13.41 -10.39 11.96
C ALA A 30 -12.02 -11.03 11.92
N LEU A 31 -11.02 -10.37 11.31
CA LEU A 31 -9.62 -10.82 11.32
C LEU A 31 -9.05 -10.94 12.75
N ALA A 32 -9.31 -9.95 13.61
CA ALA A 32 -8.84 -9.97 14.99
C ALA A 32 -9.49 -11.06 15.84
N GLU A 33 -10.66 -11.52 15.41
CA GLU A 33 -11.46 -12.54 16.08
C GLU A 33 -11.26 -13.93 15.45
N GLY A 34 -10.30 -14.06 14.52
CA GLY A 34 -9.97 -15.32 13.83
C GLY A 34 -10.99 -15.79 12.78
N ARG A 35 -12.02 -14.98 12.48
CA ARG A 35 -13.07 -15.29 11.50
C ARG A 35 -12.67 -14.85 10.09
N LEU A 36 -11.70 -15.54 9.52
CA LEU A 36 -11.07 -15.16 8.25
C LEU A 36 -12.06 -15.09 7.07
N GLU A 37 -13.07 -15.97 7.04
CA GLU A 37 -14.10 -15.99 5.99
C GLU A 37 -15.02 -14.78 6.02
N GLU A 38 -15.21 -14.16 7.18
CA GLU A 38 -15.99 -12.93 7.35
C GLU A 38 -15.15 -11.68 7.06
N PHE A 39 -13.82 -11.80 7.09
CA PHE A 39 -12.92 -10.69 6.82
C PHE A 39 -12.48 -10.60 5.37
N TYR A 40 -11.93 -11.69 4.80
CA TYR A 40 -11.35 -11.68 3.46
C TYR A 40 -12.42 -11.90 2.39
N GLN A 41 -12.47 -11.00 1.41
CA GLN A 41 -13.27 -11.17 0.21
C GLN A 41 -12.44 -11.92 -0.85
N PRO A 42 -12.74 -13.19 -1.16
CA PRO A 42 -11.99 -13.90 -2.18
C PRO A 42 -12.25 -13.29 -3.56
N THR A 43 -11.16 -13.16 -4.34
CA THR A 43 -11.21 -12.76 -5.75
C THR A 43 -11.27 -13.94 -6.70
N ILE A 44 -10.85 -15.12 -6.23
CA ILE A 44 -10.93 -16.39 -6.93
C ILE A 44 -11.94 -17.28 -6.19
N ARG A 45 -12.86 -17.88 -6.95
CA ARG A 45 -13.92 -18.74 -6.39
C ARG A 45 -13.31 -19.84 -5.53
N ASN A 46 -13.86 -20.03 -4.32
CA ASN A 46 -13.45 -21.05 -3.36
C ASN A 46 -11.97 -20.96 -2.90
N ARG A 47 -11.33 -19.79 -3.02
CA ARG A 47 -9.95 -19.57 -2.59
C ARG A 47 -9.87 -18.35 -1.67
N LEU A 48 -10.17 -18.54 -0.39
CA LEU A 48 -10.18 -17.47 0.62
C LEU A 48 -8.89 -16.65 0.63
N ILE A 49 -7.74 -17.33 0.49
CA ILE A 49 -6.42 -16.71 0.50
C ILE A 49 -6.27 -15.64 -0.59
N SER A 50 -7.05 -15.67 -1.69
CA SER A 50 -6.94 -14.72 -2.80
C SER A 50 -7.30 -13.26 -2.46
N GLY A 51 -7.83 -13.01 -1.26
CA GLY A 51 -8.03 -11.67 -0.69
C GLY A 51 -6.97 -11.25 0.34
N GLN A 52 -5.97 -12.10 0.62
CA GLN A 52 -4.86 -11.80 1.53
C GLN A 52 -3.71 -11.13 0.80
N TYR A 53 -2.76 -10.56 1.53
CA TYR A 53 -1.54 -10.01 0.92
C TYR A 53 -0.65 -11.14 0.38
N GLY A 54 0.11 -10.85 -0.69
CA GLY A 54 1.15 -11.75 -1.22
C GLY A 54 0.78 -12.47 -2.51
N PHE A 55 1.52 -13.54 -2.84
CA PHE A 55 1.30 -14.34 -4.05
C PHE A 55 0.11 -15.29 -3.95
N VAL A 56 -1.07 -14.73 -3.76
CA VAL A 56 -2.30 -15.48 -3.44
C VAL A 56 -3.32 -15.54 -4.58
N ARG A 57 -3.07 -14.81 -5.67
CA ARG A 57 -3.96 -14.69 -6.84
C ARG A 57 -3.52 -15.60 -7.99
N THR A 58 -3.46 -16.91 -7.74
CA THR A 58 -3.15 -17.94 -8.75
C THR A 58 -4.38 -18.75 -9.17
N SER A 59 -4.48 -19.07 -10.46
CA SER A 59 -5.54 -19.84 -11.10
C SER A 59 -5.35 -21.38 -11.00
N GLY A 60 -5.47 -21.97 -9.79
CA GLY A 60 -5.57 -23.43 -9.54
C GLY A 60 -4.32 -24.32 -9.81
N PRO A 61 -4.42 -25.65 -9.62
CA PRO A 61 -4.89 -26.29 -8.37
C PRO A 61 -3.99 -25.93 -7.17
N GLU A 62 -4.44 -26.21 -5.94
CA GLU A 62 -3.58 -26.08 -4.76
C GLU A 62 -2.68 -27.31 -4.57
N PRO A 63 -1.38 -27.15 -4.24
CA PRO A 63 -0.64 -25.90 -4.20
C PRO A 63 -0.32 -25.36 -5.61
N PRO A 64 -0.22 -24.03 -5.79
CA PRO A 64 0.01 -23.44 -7.10
C PRO A 64 1.36 -23.87 -7.68
N ARG A 65 1.40 -24.19 -8.98
CA ARG A 65 2.67 -24.52 -9.67
C ARG A 65 3.55 -23.31 -9.95
N TYR A 66 2.93 -22.14 -10.07
CA TYR A 66 3.60 -20.86 -10.27
C TYR A 66 2.73 -19.75 -9.65
N PHE A 67 3.38 -18.71 -9.16
CA PHE A 67 2.71 -17.55 -8.60
C PHE A 67 2.42 -16.54 -9.71
N GLU A 68 1.15 -16.39 -10.07
CA GLU A 68 0.76 -15.60 -11.25
C GLU A 68 0.68 -14.10 -10.95
N ARG A 69 0.08 -13.75 -9.82
CA ARG A 69 -0.21 -12.37 -9.45
C ARG A 69 0.02 -12.17 -7.96
N PHE A 70 0.80 -11.15 -7.67
CA PHE A 70 0.92 -10.61 -6.33
C PHE A 70 -0.33 -9.80 -5.98
N HIS A 71 -0.68 -9.77 -4.71
CA HIS A 71 -1.73 -8.94 -4.16
C HIS A 71 -1.11 -8.00 -3.13
N GLU A 72 -1.16 -6.71 -3.42
CA GLU A 72 -0.43 -5.64 -2.73
C GLU A 72 -1.10 -5.17 -1.43
N GLY A 73 -2.27 -5.74 -1.10
CA GLY A 73 -3.05 -5.36 0.08
C GLY A 73 -3.98 -6.46 0.57
N LEU A 74 -5.02 -6.05 1.30
CA LEU A 74 -6.10 -6.91 1.79
C LEU A 74 -7.41 -6.54 1.12
N ASP A 75 -8.20 -7.54 0.77
CA ASP A 75 -9.57 -7.37 0.28
C ASP A 75 -10.54 -7.59 1.45
N ILE A 76 -11.02 -6.52 2.07
CA ILE A 76 -11.83 -6.52 3.30
C ILE A 76 -13.32 -6.51 2.97
N ARG A 77 -14.07 -7.49 3.49
CA ARG A 77 -15.52 -7.62 3.27
C ARG A 77 -16.32 -6.48 3.91
N PRO A 78 -17.39 -6.01 3.26
CA PRO A 78 -18.38 -5.15 3.90
C PRO A 78 -19.13 -5.90 4.99
N VAL A 79 -19.46 -5.21 6.09
CA VAL A 79 -20.36 -5.71 7.14
C VAL A 79 -21.75 -5.08 7.08
N ARG A 80 -21.96 -4.08 6.22
CA ARG A 80 -23.25 -3.42 6.02
C ARG A 80 -23.68 -3.50 4.56
N ARG A 81 -24.94 -3.92 4.34
CA ARG A 81 -25.59 -3.83 3.03
C ARG A 81 -27.02 -3.34 3.16
N ASP A 82 -27.52 -2.63 2.15
CA ASP A 82 -28.92 -2.27 2.06
C ASP A 82 -29.80 -3.44 1.55
N ALA A 83 -31.10 -3.21 1.39
CA ALA A 83 -32.04 -4.21 0.88
C ALA A 83 -31.78 -4.64 -0.57
N ALA A 84 -31.10 -3.80 -1.37
CA ALA A 84 -30.65 -4.13 -2.72
C ALA A 84 -29.30 -4.86 -2.72
N GLY A 85 -28.67 -5.03 -1.55
CA GLY A 85 -27.35 -5.65 -1.39
C GLY A 85 -26.18 -4.70 -1.64
N GLU A 86 -26.41 -3.39 -1.73
CA GLU A 86 -25.35 -2.39 -1.92
C GLU A 86 -24.52 -2.25 -0.64
N PRO A 87 -23.18 -2.26 -0.70
CA PRO A 87 -22.34 -2.03 0.48
C PRO A 87 -22.51 -0.60 1.00
N LEU A 88 -22.56 -0.45 2.33
CA LEU A 88 -22.79 0.84 3.00
C LEU A 88 -21.64 1.25 3.92
N ASP A 89 -20.63 0.41 4.08
CA ASP A 89 -19.52 0.63 5.01
C ASP A 89 -18.83 1.98 4.74
N PRO A 90 -18.77 2.87 5.75
CA PRO A 90 -17.87 4.02 5.70
C PRO A 90 -16.42 3.52 5.64
N VAL A 91 -15.64 4.12 4.76
CA VAL A 91 -14.20 3.88 4.65
C VAL A 91 -13.49 5.07 5.27
N SER A 92 -12.62 4.81 6.23
CA SER A 92 -11.98 5.84 7.04
C SER A 92 -10.45 5.74 6.98
N ALA A 93 -9.78 6.87 7.17
CA ALA A 93 -8.32 6.92 7.17
C ALA A 93 -7.74 6.08 8.32
N ALA A 94 -6.82 5.18 8.00
CA ALA A 94 -6.16 4.32 8.98
C ALA A 94 -5.31 5.14 9.98
N ALA A 95 -4.74 6.26 9.55
CA ALA A 95 -4.02 7.19 10.41
C ALA A 95 -4.23 8.64 9.96
N ALA A 96 -3.83 9.60 10.78
CA ALA A 96 -3.82 10.99 10.39
C ALA A 96 -2.82 11.23 9.23
N GLY A 97 -3.13 12.14 8.34
CA GLY A 97 -2.31 12.37 7.16
C GLY A 97 -2.91 13.37 6.20
N VAL A 98 -2.40 13.36 4.98
CA VAL A 98 -2.88 14.23 3.91
C VAL A 98 -3.26 13.40 2.70
N VAL A 99 -4.45 13.62 2.16
CA VAL A 99 -4.90 13.02 0.91
C VAL A 99 -4.01 13.53 -0.21
N ARG A 100 -3.23 12.64 -0.83
CA ARG A 100 -2.34 13.02 -1.93
C ARG A 100 -2.93 12.77 -3.30
N TYR A 101 -3.84 11.81 -3.40
CA TYR A 101 -4.45 11.45 -4.66
C TYR A 101 -5.88 10.96 -4.49
N VAL A 102 -6.72 11.29 -5.47
CA VAL A 102 -8.08 10.80 -5.60
C VAL A 102 -8.32 10.44 -7.07
N ASN A 103 -8.73 9.21 -7.33
CA ASN A 103 -9.36 8.86 -8.61
C ASN A 103 -10.87 8.73 -8.41
N ASN A 104 -11.64 9.59 -9.06
CA ASN A 104 -13.10 9.53 -9.07
C ASN A 104 -13.69 8.78 -10.29
N ARG A 105 -12.83 8.37 -11.24
CA ARG A 105 -13.26 7.66 -12.46
C ARG A 105 -13.27 6.14 -12.21
N PRO A 106 -14.45 5.50 -12.13
CA PRO A 106 -14.56 4.10 -11.67
C PRO A 106 -13.92 3.06 -12.60
N GLY A 107 -13.68 3.40 -13.87
CA GLY A 107 -13.06 2.49 -14.85
C GLY A 107 -11.65 2.92 -15.29
N ALA A 108 -11.08 3.97 -14.72
CA ALA A 108 -9.75 4.46 -15.10
C ALA A 108 -8.61 3.66 -14.44
N SER A 109 -8.93 2.77 -13.51
CA SER A 109 -7.97 2.00 -12.72
C SER A 109 -8.57 0.65 -12.32
N ASN A 110 -7.72 -0.36 -12.12
CA ASN A 110 -8.11 -1.60 -11.45
C ASN A 110 -8.60 -1.34 -10.02
N TYR A 111 -8.04 -0.34 -9.32
CA TYR A 111 -8.50 0.14 -8.01
C TYR A 111 -9.90 0.76 -8.03
N GLY A 112 -10.51 0.99 -9.21
CA GLY A 112 -11.78 1.71 -9.31
C GLY A 112 -11.67 3.15 -8.86
N ARG A 113 -12.64 3.63 -8.09
CA ARG A 113 -12.49 4.89 -7.35
C ARG A 113 -11.65 4.63 -6.11
N TYR A 114 -10.62 5.44 -5.91
CA TYR A 114 -9.71 5.25 -4.79
C TYR A 114 -9.10 6.54 -4.27
N VAL A 115 -8.65 6.47 -3.02
CA VAL A 115 -7.96 7.53 -2.30
C VAL A 115 -6.58 7.03 -1.89
N VAL A 116 -5.58 7.91 -1.97
CA VAL A 116 -4.25 7.68 -1.40
C VAL A 116 -3.99 8.73 -0.33
N VAL A 117 -3.71 8.28 0.89
CA VAL A 117 -3.36 9.14 2.02
C VAL A 117 -1.89 8.93 2.35
N GLU A 118 -1.16 10.02 2.53
CA GLU A 118 0.22 10.02 3.03
C GLU A 118 0.26 10.30 4.52
N HIS A 119 1.02 9.48 5.25
CA HIS A 119 1.23 9.54 6.67
C HIS A 119 2.72 9.79 6.95
N PRO A 120 3.08 10.92 7.58
CA PRO A 120 4.44 11.14 8.04
C PRO A 120 4.70 10.28 9.28
N VAL A 121 5.68 9.38 9.21
CA VAL A 121 5.99 8.42 10.29
C VAL A 121 7.49 8.45 10.55
N GLY A 122 7.90 9.14 11.62
CA GLY A 122 9.29 9.20 12.08
C GLY A 122 10.32 9.54 10.99
N GLY A 123 9.99 10.51 10.13
CA GLY A 123 10.85 10.95 9.02
C GLY A 123 10.61 10.23 7.69
N HIS A 124 9.84 9.14 7.68
CA HIS A 124 9.46 8.41 6.49
C HIS A 124 8.04 8.79 6.02
N ARG A 125 7.77 8.51 4.74
CA ARG A 125 6.44 8.68 4.13
C ARG A 125 5.81 7.32 3.90
N VAL A 126 4.75 7.03 4.63
CA VAL A 126 3.94 5.82 4.47
C VAL A 126 2.65 6.21 3.77
N PHE A 127 2.17 5.37 2.86
CA PHE A 127 0.96 5.63 2.10
C PHE A 127 -0.06 4.54 2.38
N THR A 128 -1.33 4.91 2.38
CA THR A 128 -2.43 3.95 2.40
C THR A 128 -3.33 4.15 1.21
N PHE A 129 -3.73 3.05 0.58
CA PHE A 129 -4.64 3.03 -0.56
C PHE A 129 -5.99 2.49 -0.12
N TYR A 130 -7.07 3.14 -0.57
CA TYR A 130 -8.44 2.77 -0.27
C TYR A 130 -9.21 2.62 -1.58
N GLY A 131 -9.30 1.39 -2.08
CA GLY A 131 -9.86 1.07 -3.40
C GLY A 131 -11.36 0.75 -3.40
N HIS A 132 -11.89 0.60 -4.61
CA HIS A 132 -13.22 0.11 -4.95
C HIS A 132 -14.39 0.91 -4.36
N LEU A 133 -14.16 2.18 -4.05
CA LEU A 133 -15.15 3.03 -3.40
C LEU A 133 -16.38 3.27 -4.31
N ALA A 134 -17.57 3.31 -3.73
CA ALA A 134 -18.77 3.77 -4.42
C ALA A 134 -18.68 5.29 -4.60
N ARG A 135 -18.28 5.99 -3.54
CA ARG A 135 -18.16 7.45 -3.45
C ARG A 135 -16.90 7.84 -2.69
N VAL A 136 -16.20 8.85 -3.19
CA VAL A 136 -15.12 9.53 -2.46
C VAL A 136 -15.70 10.79 -1.81
N GLY A 137 -15.40 11.01 -0.52
CA GLY A 137 -15.85 12.14 0.28
C GLY A 137 -14.80 13.23 0.52
N VAL A 138 -13.58 13.03 0.02
CA VAL A 138 -12.42 13.93 0.24
C VAL A 138 -11.80 14.38 -1.08
N ALA A 139 -10.98 15.43 -1.01
CA ALA A 139 -10.21 15.97 -2.13
C ALA A 139 -8.70 15.85 -1.88
N ALA A 140 -7.92 15.78 -2.95
CA ALA A 140 -6.46 15.88 -2.84
C ALA A 140 -6.05 17.21 -2.17
N GLY A 141 -5.06 17.14 -1.28
CA GLY A 141 -4.62 18.23 -0.43
C GLY A 141 -5.32 18.30 0.93
N ALA A 142 -6.44 17.59 1.14
CA ALA A 142 -7.15 17.62 2.42
C ALA A 142 -6.36 16.91 3.52
N GLU A 143 -6.27 17.55 4.69
CA GLU A 143 -5.83 16.89 5.92
C GLU A 143 -6.95 16.01 6.47
N VAL A 144 -6.60 14.80 6.90
CA VAL A 144 -7.54 13.83 7.47
C VAL A 144 -7.02 13.37 8.82
N ALA A 145 -7.92 13.25 9.79
CA ALA A 145 -7.61 12.65 11.09
C ALA A 145 -7.64 11.12 10.99
N ARG A 146 -6.98 10.44 11.94
CA ARG A 146 -7.14 8.99 12.16
C ARG A 146 -8.63 8.69 12.41
N GLY A 147 -9.22 7.81 11.60
CA GLY A 147 -10.65 7.50 11.64
C GLY A 147 -11.55 8.51 10.92
N GLY A 148 -11.00 9.53 10.26
CA GLY A 148 -11.79 10.45 9.43
C GLY A 148 -12.34 9.74 8.19
N GLU A 149 -13.61 9.95 7.88
CA GLU A 149 -14.26 9.36 6.70
C GLU A 149 -13.61 9.86 5.41
N LEU A 150 -13.25 8.91 4.54
CA LEU A 150 -12.71 9.14 3.20
C LEU A 150 -13.76 8.92 2.11
N GLY A 151 -14.77 8.09 2.37
CA GLY A 151 -15.79 7.74 1.41
C GLY A 151 -16.65 6.57 1.86
N ILE A 152 -17.42 6.03 0.90
CA ILE A 152 -18.29 4.86 1.11
C ILE A 152 -17.80 3.73 0.23
N LEU A 153 -17.75 2.53 0.81
CA LEU A 153 -17.36 1.32 0.12
C LEU A 153 -18.29 1.02 -1.07
N GLY A 154 -17.74 0.43 -2.12
CA GLY A 154 -18.47 0.02 -3.31
C GLY A 154 -17.88 -1.24 -3.92
N TYR A 155 -17.99 -1.32 -5.23
CA TYR A 155 -17.46 -2.40 -6.07
C TYR A 155 -16.98 -1.84 -7.41
N THR A 156 -16.41 -0.63 -7.41
CA THR A 156 -15.87 -0.02 -8.62
C THR A 156 -14.52 -0.62 -8.99
N GLY A 157 -14.16 -0.57 -10.27
CA GLY A 157 -12.97 -1.23 -10.80
C GLY A 157 -13.33 -2.43 -11.68
N THR A 158 -12.36 -2.88 -12.46
CA THR A 158 -12.59 -3.90 -13.49
C THR A 158 -12.87 -5.27 -12.87
N GLY A 159 -14.00 -5.89 -13.21
CA GLY A 159 -14.29 -7.29 -12.87
C GLY A 159 -14.79 -7.54 -11.44
N ILE A 160 -15.19 -6.48 -10.72
CA ILE A 160 -15.77 -6.58 -9.38
C ILE A 160 -17.29 -6.49 -9.48
N THR A 161 -17.99 -7.42 -8.82
CA THR A 161 -19.44 -7.44 -8.75
C THR A 161 -19.91 -7.01 -7.36
N LYS A 162 -21.19 -6.70 -7.22
CA LYS A 162 -21.79 -6.31 -5.94
C LYS A 162 -21.61 -7.37 -4.85
N GLU A 163 -21.75 -8.64 -5.21
CA GLU A 163 -21.57 -9.80 -4.32
C GLU A 163 -20.11 -9.93 -3.86
N ARG A 164 -19.19 -9.44 -4.69
CA ARG A 164 -17.74 -9.39 -4.43
C ARG A 164 -17.26 -8.02 -3.99
N ALA A 165 -18.13 -7.11 -3.58
CA ALA A 165 -17.72 -5.82 -3.02
C ALA A 165 -16.75 -6.02 -1.85
N HIS A 166 -15.68 -5.22 -1.83
CA HIS A 166 -14.65 -5.22 -0.78
C HIS A 166 -13.88 -3.92 -0.81
N LEU A 167 -13.35 -3.52 0.35
CA LEU A 167 -12.31 -2.51 0.39
C LEU A 167 -10.99 -3.19 0.04
N HIS A 168 -10.36 -2.76 -1.04
CA HIS A 168 -8.96 -3.08 -1.27
C HIS A 168 -8.11 -2.07 -0.50
N PHE A 169 -7.44 -2.54 0.55
CA PHE A 169 -6.65 -1.72 1.46
C PHE A 169 -5.18 -2.09 1.40
N GLU A 170 -4.33 -1.13 1.07
CA GLU A 170 -2.87 -1.31 1.06
C GLU A 170 -2.20 -0.41 2.09
N VAL A 171 -1.07 -0.88 2.62
CA VAL A 171 -0.07 -0.07 3.32
C VAL A 171 1.18 -0.13 2.47
N THR A 172 1.63 1.02 1.97
CA THR A 172 2.66 1.05 0.95
C THR A 172 3.71 2.13 1.20
N PHE A 173 4.81 1.96 0.50
CA PHE A 173 5.95 2.85 0.51
C PHE A 173 6.32 3.15 -0.94
N ARG A 174 6.77 4.38 -1.19
CA ARG A 174 7.10 4.79 -2.55
C ARG A 174 8.43 4.17 -2.97
N ILE A 175 8.46 3.49 -4.13
CA ILE A 175 9.69 2.92 -4.71
C ILE A 175 10.47 4.01 -5.44
N GLN A 176 9.74 4.82 -6.21
CA GLN A 176 10.29 5.88 -7.04
C GLN A 176 9.34 7.08 -7.14
N GLU A 177 9.90 8.29 -7.19
CA GLU A 177 9.10 9.53 -7.21
C GLU A 177 8.68 10.00 -8.60
N ASP A 178 9.40 9.62 -9.66
CA ASP A 178 9.21 10.07 -11.04
C ASP A 178 8.68 8.97 -11.97
N TYR A 179 7.78 8.13 -11.46
CA TYR A 179 7.19 7.02 -12.23
C TYR A 179 6.55 7.47 -13.54
N ALA A 180 5.89 8.63 -13.58
CA ALA A 180 5.29 9.18 -14.79
C ALA A 180 6.33 9.45 -15.88
N LYS A 181 7.49 9.99 -15.49
CA LYS A 181 8.61 10.23 -16.40
C LYS A 181 9.17 8.91 -16.92
N TRP A 182 9.46 7.96 -16.02
CA TRP A 182 9.92 6.62 -16.40
C TRP A 182 8.95 5.94 -17.37
N TYR A 183 7.64 6.06 -17.12
CA TYR A 183 6.61 5.47 -17.96
C TYR A 183 6.68 6.01 -19.40
N VAL A 184 6.81 7.33 -19.56
CA VAL A 184 6.94 7.96 -20.88
C VAL A 184 8.23 7.54 -21.59
N GLU A 185 9.35 7.49 -20.89
CA GLU A 185 10.67 7.23 -21.47
C GLU A 185 10.96 5.75 -21.77
N ARG A 186 10.34 4.85 -21.00
CA ARG A 186 10.64 3.41 -20.98
C ARG A 186 9.38 2.56 -20.90
N GLY A 187 8.47 2.88 -19.98
CA GLY A 187 7.29 2.06 -19.64
C GLY A 187 6.35 1.74 -20.82
N LYS A 188 6.08 2.72 -21.70
CA LYS A 188 5.17 2.56 -22.86
C LYS A 188 5.51 1.36 -23.77
N LYS A 189 6.76 0.92 -23.78
CA LYS A 189 7.21 -0.20 -24.62
C LYS A 189 6.80 -1.57 -24.07
N PHE A 190 6.33 -1.65 -22.83
CA PHE A 190 5.95 -2.90 -22.16
C PHE A 190 4.45 -3.24 -22.28
N GLY A 191 3.66 -2.50 -23.10
CA GLY A 191 2.31 -2.90 -23.54
C GLY A 191 1.17 -1.93 -23.20
N GLU A 192 0.06 -2.02 -23.93
CA GLU A 192 -1.11 -1.12 -23.85
C GLU A 192 -1.94 -1.25 -22.56
N GLU A 193 -1.92 -2.42 -21.90
CA GLU A 193 -2.68 -2.67 -20.65
C GLU A 193 -2.17 -1.84 -19.45
N SER A 194 -1.09 -1.08 -19.63
CA SER A 194 -0.38 -0.33 -18.59
C SER A 194 -0.48 1.18 -18.74
N ARG A 195 -1.57 1.71 -19.31
CA ARG A 195 -1.77 3.17 -19.41
C ARG A 195 -1.52 3.84 -18.06
N ASN A 196 -0.65 4.85 -18.05
CA ASN A 196 -0.44 5.65 -16.85
C ASN A 196 -1.41 6.84 -16.81
N ASP A 197 -2.68 6.57 -16.53
CA ASP A 197 -3.70 7.61 -16.36
C ASP A 197 -3.64 8.30 -14.97
N HIS A 198 -2.65 7.95 -14.14
CA HIS A 198 -2.51 8.36 -12.73
C HIS A 198 -1.20 9.09 -12.39
N GLY A 199 -0.31 9.28 -13.37
CA GLY A 199 0.99 9.91 -13.15
C GLY A 199 1.83 9.17 -12.12
N ASP A 200 2.35 9.88 -11.12
CA ASP A 200 3.17 9.30 -10.03
C ASP A 200 2.34 8.60 -8.94
N TRP A 201 1.02 8.48 -9.12
CA TRP A 201 0.09 7.78 -8.23
C TRP A 201 -0.40 6.45 -8.80
N ASN A 202 0.28 5.97 -9.84
CA ASN A 202 0.11 4.60 -10.32
C ASN A 202 0.58 3.62 -9.24
N GLY A 203 -0.18 2.54 -8.99
CA GLY A 203 0.17 1.52 -7.99
C GLY A 203 1.57 0.92 -8.20
N LEU A 204 2.05 0.84 -9.44
CA LEU A 204 3.41 0.37 -9.77
C LEU A 204 4.54 1.28 -9.27
N ALA A 205 4.24 2.49 -8.79
CA ALA A 205 5.21 3.37 -8.14
C ALA A 205 5.44 3.03 -6.66
N PHE A 206 4.70 2.07 -6.11
CA PHE A 206 4.65 1.73 -4.70
C PHE A 206 4.99 0.27 -4.45
N LEU A 207 5.51 0.01 -3.26
CA LEU A 207 5.73 -1.33 -2.71
C LEU A 207 4.80 -1.51 -1.51
N GLY A 208 3.91 -2.49 -1.58
CA GLY A 208 3.08 -2.88 -0.45
C GLY A 208 3.86 -3.63 0.62
N VAL A 209 3.31 -3.62 1.82
CA VAL A 209 3.62 -4.53 2.93
C VAL A 209 2.31 -5.13 3.43
N ASP A 210 2.35 -6.31 4.06
CA ASP A 210 1.15 -6.92 4.64
C ASP A 210 0.51 -5.99 5.69
N PRO A 211 -0.73 -5.51 5.47
CA PRO A 211 -1.43 -4.68 6.44
C PRO A 211 -1.92 -5.44 7.68
N ALA A 212 -2.06 -6.77 7.60
CA ALA A 212 -2.73 -7.56 8.64
C ALA A 212 -2.04 -7.43 10.02
N PRO A 213 -0.70 -7.57 10.16
CA PRO A 213 -0.03 -7.36 11.44
C PRO A 213 -0.28 -5.98 12.05
N VAL A 214 -0.31 -4.93 11.21
CA VAL A 214 -0.53 -3.54 11.66
C VAL A 214 -1.94 -3.35 12.19
N LEU A 215 -2.94 -3.91 11.51
CA LEU A 215 -4.34 -3.87 11.97
C LEU A 215 -4.55 -4.68 13.25
N LEU A 216 -3.89 -5.83 13.38
CA LEU A 216 -3.94 -6.65 14.59
C LEU A 216 -3.26 -5.96 15.78
N ALA A 217 -2.15 -5.26 15.57
CA ALA A 217 -1.54 -4.42 16.61
C ALA A 217 -2.49 -3.30 17.04
N ALA A 218 -3.07 -2.57 16.07
CA ALA A 218 -4.06 -1.54 16.33
C ALA A 218 -5.26 -2.04 17.15
N HIS A 219 -5.72 -3.27 16.88
CA HIS A 219 -6.80 -3.89 17.66
C HIS A 219 -6.44 -4.11 19.14
N ARG A 220 -5.17 -4.38 19.44
CA ARG A 220 -4.66 -4.52 20.81
C ARG A 220 -4.34 -3.17 21.48
N GLY A 221 -4.55 -2.06 20.79
CA GLY A 221 -4.13 -0.73 21.25
C GLY A 221 -2.62 -0.50 21.15
N GLU A 222 -1.94 -1.28 20.31
CA GLU A 222 -0.50 -1.19 20.07
C GLU A 222 -0.22 -0.49 18.73
N ALA A 223 0.95 0.12 18.62
CA ALA A 223 1.48 0.66 17.36
C ALA A 223 2.73 -0.13 16.94
N MET A 224 2.89 -0.41 15.65
CA MET A 224 4.08 -1.12 15.14
C MET A 224 5.14 -0.12 14.69
N THR A 225 6.41 -0.37 15.03
CA THR A 225 7.52 0.37 14.41
C THR A 225 7.67 -0.01 12.95
N LEU A 226 8.21 0.89 12.12
CA LEU A 226 8.54 0.55 10.72
C LEU A 226 9.47 -0.66 10.62
N GLU A 227 10.45 -0.76 11.53
CA GLU A 227 11.32 -1.93 11.64
C GLU A 227 10.52 -3.22 11.87
N ALA A 228 9.56 -3.22 12.81
CA ALA A 228 8.72 -4.38 13.08
C ALA A 228 7.81 -4.72 11.90
N VAL A 229 7.31 -3.72 11.16
CA VAL A 229 6.52 -3.92 9.94
C VAL A 229 7.35 -4.65 8.89
N PHE A 230 8.58 -4.22 8.65
CA PHE A 230 9.48 -4.85 7.69
C PHE A 230 9.95 -6.22 8.15
N ALA A 231 10.26 -6.40 9.44
CA ALA A 231 10.66 -7.68 10.01
C ALA A 231 9.54 -8.74 9.96
N ALA A 232 8.27 -8.31 9.96
CA ALA A 232 7.12 -9.19 9.80
C ALA A 232 6.90 -9.65 8.35
N GLN A 233 7.59 -9.07 7.36
CA GLN A 233 7.46 -9.49 5.97
C GLN A 233 8.32 -10.73 5.69
N GLU A 234 7.75 -11.70 5.00
CA GLU A 234 8.53 -12.78 4.39
C GLU A 234 9.08 -12.31 3.04
N PRO A 235 10.41 -12.29 2.82
CA PRO A 235 10.98 -11.89 1.54
C PRO A 235 10.54 -12.83 0.42
N GLN A 236 9.69 -12.33 -0.48
CA GLN A 236 9.13 -13.13 -1.57
C GLN A 236 10.09 -13.24 -2.78
N PHE A 237 10.91 -12.21 -3.00
CA PHE A 237 11.93 -12.20 -4.05
C PHE A 237 13.05 -11.23 -3.68
N LYS A 238 14.26 -11.47 -4.23
CA LYS A 238 15.38 -10.52 -4.21
C LYS A 238 15.71 -10.13 -5.64
N ILE A 239 15.74 -8.83 -5.93
CA ILE A 239 16.10 -8.32 -7.26
C ILE A 239 17.52 -7.78 -7.21
N ARG A 240 18.36 -8.24 -8.14
CA ARG A 240 19.68 -7.64 -8.40
C ARG A 240 19.66 -6.97 -9.76
N PHE A 241 19.94 -5.66 -9.78
CA PHE A 241 20.00 -4.90 -11.03
C PHE A 241 21.22 -3.96 -11.02
N PRO A 242 21.82 -3.67 -12.19
CA PRO A 242 22.98 -2.79 -12.28
C PRO A 242 22.53 -1.32 -12.18
N ALA A 243 22.64 -0.72 -11.00
CA ALA A 243 22.34 0.69 -10.78
C ALA A 243 23.26 1.31 -9.72
N PRO A 244 23.45 2.64 -9.74
CA PRO A 244 24.04 3.38 -8.62
C PRO A 244 23.27 3.16 -7.32
N GLU A 245 23.94 3.31 -6.18
CA GLU A 245 23.34 3.14 -4.83
C GLU A 245 22.19 4.11 -4.54
N SER A 246 22.10 5.22 -5.29
CA SER A 246 21.07 6.25 -5.12
C SER A 246 20.03 6.28 -6.25
N TYR A 247 19.95 5.23 -7.08
CA TYR A 247 19.10 5.22 -8.27
C TYR A 247 17.61 5.27 -7.93
N LEU A 248 17.14 4.35 -7.07
CA LEU A 248 15.76 4.36 -6.58
C LEU A 248 15.62 5.29 -5.39
N TYR A 249 14.48 5.97 -5.29
CA TYR A 249 14.06 6.66 -4.09
C TYR A 249 14.07 5.72 -2.87
N TRP A 250 13.63 4.47 -3.04
CA TRP A 250 13.71 3.43 -2.01
C TRP A 250 15.07 3.33 -1.34
N GLN A 251 16.15 3.25 -2.13
CA GLN A 251 17.50 3.06 -1.60
C GLN A 251 17.96 4.24 -0.73
N ARG A 252 17.45 5.45 -1.01
CA ARG A 252 17.74 6.64 -0.22
C ARG A 252 16.92 6.70 1.06
N GLN A 253 15.71 6.14 1.06
CA GLN A 253 14.81 6.15 2.22
C GLN A 253 15.06 5.00 3.18
N PHE A 254 15.47 3.84 2.66
CA PHE A 254 15.68 2.60 3.41
C PHE A 254 17.05 1.97 3.05
N PRO A 255 18.17 2.69 3.26
CA PRO A 255 19.50 2.19 2.90
C PRO A 255 19.85 0.88 3.62
N GLU A 256 19.29 0.63 4.80
CA GLU A 256 19.43 -0.60 5.57
C GLU A 256 18.82 -1.83 4.88
N GLN A 257 17.88 -1.63 3.94
CA GLN A 257 17.29 -2.71 3.15
C GLN A 257 18.05 -2.98 1.83
N VAL A 258 19.18 -2.31 1.61
CA VAL A 258 20.00 -2.47 0.41
C VAL A 258 21.28 -3.22 0.77
N GLU A 259 21.38 -4.47 0.32
CA GLU A 259 22.60 -5.27 0.45
C GLU A 259 23.57 -4.98 -0.72
N GLY A 260 24.65 -4.23 -0.47
CA GLY A 260 25.87 -4.19 -1.30
C GLY A 260 25.79 -3.55 -2.70
N GLY A 261 26.59 -2.50 -2.93
CA GLY A 261 26.96 -2.01 -4.27
C GLY A 261 27.95 -2.94 -4.99
N LEU A 262 28.09 -2.77 -6.31
CA LEU A 262 29.14 -3.44 -7.11
C LEU A 262 30.55 -2.91 -6.79
N ALA A 263 30.97 -2.92 -5.53
CA ALA A 263 32.38 -2.77 -5.16
C ALA A 263 33.05 -4.15 -5.18
N GLY A 264 33.22 -4.75 -6.36
CA GLY A 264 34.07 -5.95 -6.47
C GLY A 264 33.72 -6.90 -7.61
N ARG A 265 34.68 -7.06 -8.51
CA ARG A 265 34.76 -8.06 -9.59
C ARG A 265 33.85 -7.79 -10.80
N ARG A 266 34.28 -6.83 -11.63
CA ARG A 266 34.27 -7.08 -13.08
C ARG A 266 35.15 -8.31 -13.32
N ARG A 267 34.56 -9.51 -13.42
CA ARG A 267 35.23 -10.59 -14.16
C ARG A 267 35.23 -10.15 -15.62
N ARG A 268 36.38 -9.66 -16.09
CA ARG A 268 36.67 -9.64 -17.53
C ARG A 268 36.55 -11.09 -17.97
N VAL A 269 35.49 -11.42 -18.70
CA VAL A 269 35.51 -12.60 -19.55
C VAL A 269 36.48 -12.24 -20.68
N GLY A 270 37.65 -12.90 -20.68
CA GLY A 270 38.63 -12.77 -21.74
C GLY A 270 38.01 -13.17 -23.08
N LYS A 271 38.46 -12.50 -24.14
CA LYS A 271 38.11 -12.81 -25.53
C LYS A 271 38.39 -14.26 -25.88
#